data_AF-A0A409X0P4-F1
#
_entry.id   AF-A0A409X0P4-F1
#
_cell.length_a   1.000
_cell.length_b   1.000
_cell.length_c   1.000
_cell.angle_alpha   90.00
_cell.angle_beta   90.00
_cell.angle_gamma   90.00
#
_symmetry.space_group_name_H-M   'P 1'
#
loop_
_entity.id
_entity.type
_entity.pdbx_description
1 polymer ?
#
loop_
_entity_poly.entity_id
_entity_poly.type
_entity_poly.pdbx_seq_one_letter_code
_entity_poly.pdbx_strand_id
1 'polypeptide(L)'
;MTLPPRFAALKATLASSYGPNFEENATRSWGEILEELNKLAKVTQEEGSNYIPQVNFSDLHSLSKDEIAKIKRKGVLVIKDVVPDEQALKWREELKEYVRLNPGVEGRRLESEESHIGFTDESTYCV
;
A
#
# COMPACT_ATOMS: atom_id res chain seq x y z
N MET A 1 -4.60 9.20 25.69
CA MET A 1 -4.46 7.82 26.22
C MET A 1 -2.99 7.52 26.41
N THR A 2 -2.59 6.96 27.56
CA THR A 2 -1.18 6.61 27.86
C THR A 2 -0.94 5.13 27.62
N LEU A 3 0.11 4.78 26.85
CA LEU A 3 0.47 3.38 26.63
C LEU A 3 1.03 2.75 27.92
N PRO A 4 0.83 1.43 28.13
CA PRO A 4 1.38 0.72 29.28
C PRO A 4 2.91 0.86 29.44
N PRO A 5 3.44 0.94 30.67
CA PRO A 5 4.88 1.15 30.94
C PRO A 5 5.83 0.12 30.28
N ARG A 6 5.33 -1.09 29.99
CA ARG A 6 6.10 -2.14 29.30
C ARG A 6 6.70 -1.69 27.96
N PHE A 7 6.07 -0.74 27.28
CA PHE A 7 6.58 -0.22 26.01
C PHE A 7 7.81 0.68 26.19
N ALA A 8 7.88 1.44 27.29
CA ALA A 8 9.08 2.21 27.62
C ALA A 8 10.24 1.29 27.99
N ALA A 9 9.98 0.26 28.80
CA ALA A 9 10.97 -0.76 29.16
C ALA A 9 11.51 -1.50 27.91
N LEU A 10 10.62 -1.83 26.96
CA LEU A 10 11.01 -2.45 25.69
C LEU A 10 11.93 -1.54 24.87
N LYS A 11 11.59 -0.26 24.72
CA LYS A 11 12.44 0.71 23.99
C LYS A 11 13.83 0.85 24.63
N ALA A 12 13.91 0.91 25.97
CA ALA A 12 15.17 0.97 26.69
C ALA A 12 16.02 -0.31 26.48
N THR A 13 15.37 -1.48 26.49
CA THR A 13 16.03 -2.76 26.21
C THR A 13 16.61 -2.80 24.79
N LEU A 14 15.82 -2.36 23.80
CA LEU A 14 16.27 -2.26 22.41
C LEU A 14 17.45 -1.29 22.26
N ALA A 15 17.35 -0.09 22.82
CA ALA A 15 18.41 0.91 22.78
C ALA A 15 19.74 0.37 23.34
N SER A 16 19.67 -0.38 24.44
CA SER A 16 20.84 -0.97 25.09
C SER A 16 21.48 -2.10 24.26
N SER A 17 20.71 -2.81 23.42
CA SER A 17 21.21 -3.93 22.60
C SER A 17 22.09 -3.52 21.41
N TYR A 18 21.98 -2.27 20.94
CA TYR A 18 22.71 -1.78 19.76
C TYR A 18 24.07 -1.14 20.09
N GLY A 19 24.43 -1.06 21.37
CA GLY A 19 25.72 -0.56 21.83
C GLY A 19 25.71 0.91 22.31
N PRO A 20 26.89 1.47 22.64
CA PRO A 20 27.01 2.85 23.11
C PRO A 20 26.60 3.84 22.01
N ASN A 21 26.12 5.03 22.40
CA ASN A 21 25.70 6.11 21.51
C ASN A 21 24.49 5.79 20.61
N PHE A 22 23.62 4.86 21.02
CA PHE A 22 22.39 4.53 20.28
C PHE A 22 21.54 5.76 19.95
N GLU A 23 21.35 6.67 20.92
CA GLU A 23 20.52 7.87 20.73
C GLU A 23 21.03 8.75 19.58
N GLU A 24 22.33 9.06 19.57
CA GLU A 24 22.95 9.87 18.52
C GLU A 24 22.86 9.16 17.16
N ASN A 25 23.20 7.87 17.11
CA ASN A 25 23.18 7.08 15.88
C ASN A 25 21.76 6.95 15.30
N ALA A 26 20.76 6.69 16.16
CA ALA A 26 19.36 6.58 15.76
C ALA A 26 18.82 7.92 15.29
N THR A 27 19.15 9.02 15.99
CA THR A 27 18.72 10.37 15.61
C THR A 27 19.31 10.77 14.25
N ARG A 28 20.61 10.53 14.03
CA ARG A 28 21.27 10.80 12.74
C ARG A 28 20.64 9.97 11.61
N SER A 29 20.53 8.65 11.81
CA SER A 29 19.97 7.74 10.79
C SER A 29 18.51 8.07 10.48
N TRP A 30 17.73 8.48 11.49
CA TRP A 30 16.36 8.93 11.29
C TRP A 30 16.28 10.21 10.45
N GLY A 31 17.18 11.17 10.69
CA GLY A 31 17.33 12.37 9.86
C GLY A 31 17.61 12.03 8.39
N GLU A 32 18.58 11.15 8.14
CA GLU A 32 18.92 10.66 6.80
C GLU A 32 17.71 9.99 6.10
N ILE A 33 16.95 9.17 6.83
CA ILE A 33 15.72 8.54 6.32
C ILE A 33 14.66 9.60 5.93
N LEU A 34 14.47 10.63 6.75
CA LEU A 34 13.51 11.69 6.46
C LEU A 34 13.90 12.49 5.22
N GLU A 35 15.19 12.74 5.01
CA GLU A 35 15.68 13.41 3.79
C GLU A 35 15.39 12.59 2.53
N GLU A 36 15.72 11.29 2.55
CA GLU A 36 15.43 10.39 1.43
C GLU A 36 13.93 10.22 1.20
N LEU A 37 13.13 10.12 2.27
CA LEU A 37 11.68 10.05 2.17
C LEU A 37 11.10 11.32 1.53
N ASN A 38 11.62 12.50 1.87
CA ASN A 38 11.18 13.75 1.27
C ASN A 38 11.52 13.83 -0.23
N LYS A 39 12.68 13.32 -0.64
CA LYS A 39 13.04 13.20 -2.07
C LYS A 39 12.07 12.27 -2.79
N LEU A 40 11.79 11.09 -2.24
CA LEU A 40 10.86 10.13 -2.81
C LEU A 40 9.42 10.65 -2.86
N ALA A 41 8.98 11.38 -1.83
CA ALA A 41 7.65 11.98 -1.79
C ALA A 41 7.46 13.00 -2.92
N LYS A 42 8.47 13.84 -3.20
CA LYS A 42 8.45 14.77 -4.34
C LYS A 42 8.36 14.05 -5.68
N VAL A 43 9.21 13.04 -5.90
CA VAL A 43 9.16 12.21 -7.13
C VAL A 43 7.78 11.56 -7.30
N THR A 44 7.22 11.01 -6.22
CA THR A 44 5.89 10.39 -6.25
C THR A 44 4.80 11.40 -6.55
N GLN A 45 4.90 12.62 -6.01
CA GLN A 45 3.96 13.70 -6.28
C GLN A 45 4.06 14.20 -7.74
N GLU A 46 5.26 14.26 -8.31
CA GLU A 46 5.51 14.67 -9.69
C GLU A 46 5.06 13.60 -10.71
N GLU A 47 5.34 12.32 -10.43
CA GLU A 47 4.96 11.19 -11.31
C GLU A 47 3.47 10.79 -11.16
N GLY A 48 2.84 11.08 -10.02
CA GLY A 48 1.44 10.73 -9.73
C GLY A 48 1.17 9.23 -9.86
N SER A 49 0.04 8.87 -10.45
CA SER A 49 -0.36 7.48 -10.73
C SER A 49 0.62 6.71 -11.62
N ASN A 50 1.44 7.40 -12.42
CA ASN A 50 2.48 6.77 -13.24
C ASN A 50 3.69 6.31 -12.41
N TYR A 51 3.80 6.72 -11.15
CA TYR A 51 4.83 6.21 -10.25
C TYR A 51 4.67 4.70 -10.02
N ILE A 52 3.45 4.16 -10.04
CA ILE A 52 3.27 2.71 -9.86
C ILE A 52 3.60 2.02 -11.19
N PRO A 53 4.56 1.07 -11.24
CA PRO A 53 4.85 0.31 -12.45
C PRO A 53 3.61 -0.44 -12.93
N GLN A 54 3.43 -0.49 -14.25
CA GLN A 54 2.32 -1.18 -14.89
C GLN A 54 2.87 -2.04 -16.03
N VAL A 55 2.46 -3.31 -16.08
CA VAL A 55 2.91 -4.26 -17.11
C VAL A 55 1.71 -5.06 -17.61
N ASN A 56 1.70 -5.45 -18.89
CA ASN A 56 0.66 -6.35 -19.38
C ASN A 56 0.97 -7.78 -18.94
N PHE A 57 -0.08 -8.58 -18.75
CA PHE A 57 0.07 -9.98 -18.38
C PHE A 57 0.91 -10.78 -19.42
N SER A 58 0.78 -10.47 -20.71
CA SER A 58 1.56 -11.07 -21.79
C SER A 58 3.07 -10.84 -21.66
N ASP A 59 3.45 -9.72 -21.07
CA ASP A 59 4.83 -9.23 -21.03
C ASP A 59 5.54 -9.64 -19.72
N LEU A 60 4.83 -10.33 -18.83
CA LEU A 60 5.35 -10.70 -17.51
C LEU A 60 6.59 -11.62 -17.61
N HIS A 61 6.66 -12.43 -18.66
CA HIS A 61 7.78 -13.33 -18.92
C HIS A 61 9.00 -12.65 -19.55
N SER A 62 8.83 -11.44 -20.12
CA SER A 62 9.87 -10.71 -20.84
C SER A 62 10.48 -9.55 -20.06
N LEU A 63 10.12 -9.39 -18.78
CA LEU A 63 10.65 -8.33 -17.93
C LEU A 63 12.17 -8.41 -17.77
N SER A 64 12.83 -7.30 -18.04
CA SER A 64 14.26 -7.13 -17.82
C SER A 64 14.61 -7.12 -16.33
N LYS A 65 15.88 -7.38 -16.02
CA LYS A 65 16.38 -7.32 -14.64
C LYS A 65 16.18 -5.93 -14.02
N ASP A 66 16.30 -4.88 -14.81
CA ASP A 66 16.14 -3.50 -14.36
C ASP A 66 14.69 -3.17 -14.05
N GLU A 67 13.73 -3.67 -14.82
CA GLU A 67 12.29 -3.55 -14.53
C GLU A 67 11.93 -4.30 -13.25
N ILE A 68 12.44 -5.52 -13.07
CA ILE A 68 12.25 -6.30 -11.85
C ILE A 68 12.85 -5.56 -10.64
N ALA A 69 14.03 -4.95 -10.79
CA ALA A 69 14.65 -4.17 -9.73
C ALA A 69 13.82 -2.93 -9.37
N LYS A 70 13.27 -2.23 -10.37
CA LYS A 70 12.35 -1.09 -10.16
C LYS A 70 11.08 -1.53 -9.42
N ILE A 71 10.47 -2.65 -9.83
CA ILE A 71 9.28 -3.21 -9.18
C ILE A 71 9.60 -3.56 -7.72
N LYS A 72 10.72 -4.23 -7.46
CA LYS A 72 11.16 -4.57 -6.08
C LYS A 72 11.42 -3.32 -5.24
N ARG A 73 12.02 -2.28 -5.83
CA ARG A 73 12.27 -1.01 -5.15
C ARG A 73 10.97 -0.29 -4.78
N LYS A 74 9.98 -0.29 -5.69
CA LYS A 74 8.68 0.36 -5.46
C LYS A 74 7.75 -0.49 -4.58
N GLY A 75 7.94 -1.82 -4.53
CA GLY A 75 7.20 -2.75 -3.68
C GLY A 75 5.78 -3.07 -4.15
N VAL A 76 5.36 -2.55 -5.32
CA VAL A 76 4.02 -2.68 -5.89
C VAL A 76 4.09 -2.72 -7.41
N LEU A 77 3.10 -3.37 -8.04
CA LEU A 77 2.96 -3.52 -9.49
C LEU A 77 1.48 -3.66 -9.86
N VAL A 78 1.05 -2.99 -10.93
CA VAL A 78 -0.22 -3.26 -11.61
C VAL A 78 0.04 -4.18 -12.79
N ILE A 79 -0.66 -5.31 -12.83
CA ILE A 79 -0.65 -6.20 -14.00
C ILE A 79 -1.96 -6.00 -14.77
N LYS A 80 -1.86 -5.49 -15.99
CA LYS A 80 -2.98 -5.23 -16.89
C LYS A 80 -3.35 -6.47 -17.68
N ASP A 81 -4.61 -6.52 -18.12
CA ASP A 81 -5.12 -7.50 -19.07
C ASP A 81 -4.90 -8.96 -18.62
N VAL A 82 -4.96 -9.21 -17.31
CA VAL A 82 -4.89 -10.56 -16.73
C VAL A 82 -6.11 -11.39 -17.12
N VAL A 83 -7.27 -10.72 -17.20
CA VAL A 83 -8.55 -11.31 -17.58
C VAL A 83 -9.17 -10.39 -18.63
N PRO A 84 -9.79 -10.94 -19.69
CA PRO A 84 -10.50 -10.12 -20.67
C PRO A 84 -11.63 -9.29 -20.03
N ASP A 85 -11.81 -8.06 -20.50
CA ASP A 85 -12.80 -7.12 -19.94
C ASP A 85 -14.21 -7.70 -19.89
N GLU A 86 -14.65 -8.40 -20.94
CA GLU A 86 -15.97 -9.04 -20.99
C GLU A 86 -16.16 -10.07 -19.86
N GLN A 87 -15.11 -10.83 -19.56
CA GLN A 87 -15.13 -11.83 -18.50
C GLN A 87 -15.13 -11.18 -17.12
N ALA A 88 -14.37 -10.11 -16.92
CA ALA A 88 -14.36 -9.34 -15.67
C ALA A 88 -15.72 -8.66 -15.40
N LEU A 89 -16.33 -8.09 -16.45
CA LEU A 89 -17.67 -7.50 -16.37
C LEU A 89 -18.73 -8.56 -16.05
N LYS A 90 -18.64 -9.73 -16.69
CA LYS A 90 -19.53 -10.86 -16.40
C LYS A 90 -19.45 -11.28 -14.93
N TRP A 91 -18.25 -11.44 -14.37
CA TRP A 91 -18.08 -11.78 -12.95
C TRP A 91 -18.65 -10.70 -12.02
N ARG A 92 -18.49 -9.42 -12.38
CA ARG A 92 -19.09 -8.33 -11.61
C ARG A 92 -20.61 -8.43 -11.56
N GLU A 93 -21.26 -8.71 -12.69
CA GLU A 93 -22.71 -8.84 -12.74
C GLU A 93 -23.20 -10.12 -12.05
N GLU A 94 -22.49 -11.23 -12.20
CA GLU A 94 -22.76 -12.48 -11.46
C GLU A 94 -22.66 -12.28 -9.95
N LEU A 95 -21.65 -11.52 -9.48
CA LEU A 95 -21.50 -11.18 -8.06
C LEU A 95 -22.64 -10.31 -7.54
N LYS A 96 -23.06 -9.30 -8.31
CA LYS A 96 -24.22 -8.46 -7.96
C LYS A 96 -25.50 -9.30 -7.86
N GLU A 97 -25.71 -10.19 -8.81
CA GLU A 97 -26.86 -11.09 -8.83
C GLU A 97 -26.84 -12.04 -7.62
N TYR A 98 -25.68 -12.61 -7.32
CA TYR A 98 -25.50 -13.47 -6.15
C TYR A 98 -25.85 -12.73 -4.84
N VAL A 99 -25.36 -11.50 -4.65
CA VAL A 99 -25.69 -10.70 -3.47
C VAL A 99 -27.19 -10.42 -3.39
N ARG A 100 -27.84 -10.09 -4.53
CA ARG A 100 -29.28 -9.82 -4.60
C ARG A 100 -30.13 -11.03 -4.20
N LEU A 101 -29.75 -12.22 -4.67
CA LEU A 101 -30.49 -13.47 -4.41
C LEU A 101 -30.27 -14.00 -2.99
N ASN A 102 -29.28 -13.49 -2.27
CA ASN A 102 -28.87 -13.99 -0.95
C ASN A 102 -28.84 -12.89 0.13
N PRO A 103 -29.94 -12.16 0.39
CA PRO A 103 -29.97 -11.00 1.28
C PRO A 103 -29.73 -11.35 2.76
N GLY A 104 -29.91 -12.62 3.15
CA GLY A 104 -29.68 -13.12 4.51
C GLY A 104 -28.32 -13.79 4.71
N VAL A 105 -27.47 -13.85 3.68
CA VAL A 105 -26.09 -14.31 3.84
C VAL A 105 -25.29 -13.14 4.37
N GLU A 106 -24.81 -13.29 5.60
CA GLU A 106 -24.09 -12.25 6.34
C GLU A 106 -22.73 -11.97 5.69
N GLY A 107 -22.72 -11.16 4.64
CA GLY A 107 -21.54 -10.41 4.23
C GLY A 107 -21.36 -9.29 5.24
N ARG A 108 -20.71 -9.57 6.38
CA ARG A 108 -20.38 -8.51 7.35
C ARG A 108 -19.60 -7.42 6.65
N ARG A 109 -20.26 -6.32 6.26
CA ARG A 109 -19.62 -5.01 6.34
C ARG A 109 -19.50 -4.75 7.82
N LEU A 110 -18.28 -4.71 8.34
CA LEU A 110 -18.04 -4.12 9.64
C LEU A 110 -18.36 -2.63 9.50
N GLU A 111 -19.63 -2.24 9.66
CA GLU A 111 -19.99 -0.85 9.96
C GLU A 111 -19.55 -0.62 11.42
N SER A 112 -18.38 -0.01 11.59
CA SER A 112 -18.16 1.44 11.70
C SER A 112 -18.33 1.91 13.13
N GLU A 113 -17.26 1.75 13.93
CA GLU A 113 -16.91 2.87 14.79
C GLU A 113 -16.28 3.92 13.88
N GLU A 114 -16.85 5.12 13.91
CA GLU A 114 -16.48 6.26 13.09
C GLU A 114 -14.96 6.43 12.98
N SER A 115 -14.43 6.39 11.76
CA SER A 115 -13.30 7.26 11.44
C SER A 115 -13.46 7.79 10.03
N HIS A 116 -13.56 9.11 9.99
CA HIS A 116 -13.60 9.99 8.84
C HIS A 116 -12.58 9.61 7.75
N ILE A 117 -13.02 8.83 6.77
CA ILE A 117 -12.41 8.81 5.43
C ILE A 117 -13.56 8.67 4.44
N GLY A 118 -14.05 9.82 3.98
CA GLY A 118 -15.04 9.88 2.92
C GLY A 118 -14.42 9.40 1.62
N PHE A 119 -14.82 8.21 1.17
CA PHE A 119 -14.76 7.87 -0.25
C PHE A 119 -16.07 8.36 -0.84
N THR A 120 -16.03 9.56 -1.44
CA THR A 120 -17.18 10.09 -2.17
C THR A 120 -17.26 9.43 -3.53
N ASP A 121 -18.50 9.30 -3.95
CA ASP A 121 -19.02 8.66 -5.15
C ASP A 121 -18.36 9.16 -6.45
N GLU A 122 -18.47 8.31 -7.47
CA GLU A 122 -18.33 8.60 -8.91
C GLU A 122 -17.72 9.96 -9.31
N SER A 123 -16.38 10.01 -9.39
CA SER A 123 -15.63 10.77 -10.41
C SER A 123 -14.18 10.89 -9.94
N THR A 124 -13.30 9.97 -10.32
CA THR A 124 -11.87 10.28 -10.43
C THR A 124 -11.26 9.30 -11.44
N TYR A 125 -11.17 9.78 -12.67
CA TYR A 125 -10.08 9.43 -13.57
C TYR A 125 -8.75 9.46 -12.80
N CYS A 126 -7.87 8.53 -13.11
CA CYS A 126 -6.49 8.50 -12.65
C CYS A 126 -5.89 9.91 -12.54
N VAL A 127 -5.39 10.25 -11.35
CA VAL A 127 -4.34 11.25 -11.17
C VAL A 127 -3.23 10.60 -10.37
#